data_AF-A0A9W7YRT8-F1
#
_entry.id   AF-A0A9W7YRT8-F1
#
_cell.length_a   1.000
_cell.length_b   1.000
_cell.length_c   1.000
_cell.angle_alpha   90.00
_cell.angle_beta   90.00
_cell.angle_gamma   90.00
#
_symmetry.space_group_name_H-M   'P 1'
#
loop_
_entity.id
_entity.type
_entity.pdbx_description
1 polymer ?
#
loop_
_entity_poly.entity_id
_entity_poly.type
_entity_poly.pdbx_seq_one_letter_code
_entity_poly.pdbx_strand_id
1 'polypeptide(L)'
;LLENGWRMLKPGGVLVYSTCSLSRFQNEYVLGGFLSRHAEHEALVEVIPLLQNQVAASPIWQPSCAEEWVGLEQHRGVFARMKCAVRLDPRVSNTSGMFIARIRKLSDVQTTFDIEDIAPLKLET
;
A
#
# COMPACT_ATOMS: atom_id res chain seq x y z
N LEU A 1 -14.94 -4.29 -3.68
CA LEU A 1 -14.78 -4.35 -2.21
C LEU A 1 -13.64 -3.46 -1.74
N LEU A 2 -12.39 -3.70 -2.17
CA LEU A 2 -11.22 -2.90 -1.78
C LEU A 2 -11.41 -1.38 -1.98
N GLU A 3 -11.86 -0.97 -3.18
CA GLU A 3 -12.16 0.45 -3.49
C GLU A 3 -13.24 1.07 -2.59
N ASN A 4 -14.26 0.29 -2.22
CA ASN A 4 -15.32 0.79 -1.35
C ASN A 4 -14.78 1.03 0.06
N GLY A 5 -13.97 0.10 0.58
CA GLY A 5 -13.28 0.30 1.86
C GLY A 5 -12.39 1.54 1.83
N TRP A 6 -11.64 1.73 0.74
CA TRP A 6 -10.77 2.90 0.55
C TRP A 6 -11.50 4.24 0.58
N ARG A 7 -12.69 4.33 -0.04
CA ARG A 7 -13.52 5.55 -0.03
C ARG A 7 -13.98 5.94 1.38
N MET A 8 -14.13 4.96 2.27
CA MET A 8 -14.57 5.18 3.65
C MET A 8 -13.43 5.62 4.60
N LEU A 9 -12.17 5.54 4.16
CA LEU A 9 -11.03 5.98 4.96
C LEU A 9 -10.91 7.51 4.97
N LYS A 10 -10.73 8.07 6.17
CA LYS A 10 -10.22 9.43 6.34
C LYS A 10 -8.73 9.50 5.96
N PRO A 11 -8.20 10.69 5.60
CA PRO A 11 -6.76 10.92 5.50
C PRO A 11 -6.02 10.42 6.76
N GLY A 12 -4.87 9.78 6.57
CA GLY A 12 -4.13 9.10 7.63
C GLY A 12 -4.68 7.71 8.00
N GLY A 13 -5.84 7.30 7.49
CA GLY A 13 -6.44 5.98 7.77
C GLY A 13 -5.66 4.80 7.19
N VAL A 14 -5.87 3.61 7.75
CA VAL A 14 -5.25 2.36 7.27
C VAL A 14 -6.32 1.37 6.83
N LEU A 15 -6.13 0.81 5.63
CA LEU A 15 -6.94 -0.26 5.07
C LEU A 15 -6.09 -1.52 5.02
N VAL A 16 -6.62 -2.62 5.53
CA VAL A 16 -6.00 -3.94 5.39
C VAL A 16 -6.75 -4.72 4.34
N TYR A 17 -6.04 -5.16 3.31
CA TYR A 17 -6.52 -6.13 2.35
C TYR A 17 -5.88 -7.47 2.65
N SER A 18 -6.68 -8.52 2.85
CA SER A 18 -6.17 -9.86 3.07
C SER A 18 -7.01 -10.93 2.41
N THR A 19 -6.37 -12.04 2.04
CA THR A 19 -7.03 -13.23 1.49
C THR A 19 -6.33 -14.48 2.02
N CYS A 20 -7.07 -15.59 2.18
CA CYS A 20 -6.52 -16.92 2.44
C CYS A 20 -6.24 -17.71 1.14
N SER A 21 -5.92 -17.00 0.05
CA SER A 21 -5.73 -17.57 -1.29
C SER A 21 -4.27 -17.47 -1.73
N LEU A 22 -3.78 -18.49 -2.43
CA LEU A 22 -2.48 -18.44 -3.12
C LEU A 22 -2.58 -17.85 -4.54
N SER A 23 -3.80 -17.54 -5.01
CA SER A 23 -4.05 -17.06 -6.37
C SER A 23 -3.50 -15.65 -6.58
N ARG A 24 -2.62 -15.50 -7.57
CA ARG A 24 -2.05 -14.20 -7.98
C ARG A 24 -3.15 -13.23 -8.43
N PHE A 25 -4.17 -13.75 -9.13
CA PHE A 25 -5.30 -12.96 -9.62
C PHE A 25 -6.12 -12.34 -8.49
N GLN A 26 -6.20 -12.99 -7.33
CA GLN A 26 -6.90 -12.46 -6.15
C GLN A 26 -5.99 -11.55 -5.32
N ASN A 27 -4.68 -11.63 -5.48
CA ASN A 27 -3.70 -11.00 -4.61
C ASN A 27 -3.00 -9.85 -5.34
N GLU A 28 -1.85 -10.13 -5.94
CA GLU A 28 -0.99 -9.14 -6.59
C GLU A 28 -1.71 -8.39 -7.71
N TYR A 29 -2.63 -9.04 -8.44
CA TYR A 29 -3.43 -8.38 -9.48
C TYR A 29 -4.48 -7.42 -8.91
N VAL A 30 -5.14 -7.78 -7.81
CA VAL A 30 -6.12 -6.88 -7.16
C VAL A 30 -5.41 -5.69 -6.55
N LEU A 31 -4.32 -5.92 -5.80
CA LEU A 31 -3.53 -4.86 -5.20
C LEU A 31 -2.87 -3.98 -6.26
N GLY A 32 -2.28 -4.59 -7.29
CA GLY A 32 -1.64 -3.88 -8.40
C GLY A 32 -2.65 -3.03 -9.18
N GLY A 33 -3.82 -3.58 -9.49
CA GLY A 33 -4.91 -2.82 -10.10
C GLY A 33 -5.38 -1.66 -9.21
N PHE A 34 -5.50 -1.86 -7.90
CA PHE A 34 -5.79 -0.78 -6.97
C PHE A 34 -4.69 0.31 -7.02
N LEU A 35 -3.43 -0.04 -6.82
CA LEU A 35 -2.31 0.91 -6.83
C LEU A 35 -2.15 1.61 -8.20
N SER A 36 -2.54 0.97 -9.30
CA SER A 36 -2.51 1.58 -10.64
C SER A 36 -3.45 2.79 -10.78
N ARG A 37 -4.53 2.82 -9.99
CA ARG A 37 -5.55 3.88 -10.00
C ARG A 37 -5.37 4.94 -8.91
N HIS A 38 -4.46 4.71 -7.96
CA HIS A 38 -4.17 5.61 -6.84
C HIS A 38 -2.69 5.97 -6.86
N ALA A 39 -2.36 7.25 -6.91
CA ALA A 39 -0.98 7.72 -7.00
C ALA A 39 -0.17 7.39 -5.73
N GLU A 40 1.17 7.45 -5.83
CA GLU A 40 2.06 7.15 -4.70
C GLU A 40 1.84 8.08 -3.50
N HIS A 41 1.45 9.34 -3.76
CA HIS A 41 1.15 10.32 -2.72
C HIS A 41 -0.27 10.17 -2.13
N GLU A 42 -1.10 9.26 -2.64
CA GLU A 42 -2.43 8.97 -2.11
C GLU A 42 -2.45 7.66 -1.31
N ALA A 43 -1.80 6.62 -1.87
CA ALA A 43 -1.84 5.26 -1.34
C ALA A 43 -0.44 4.65 -1.21
N LEU A 44 -0.05 4.39 0.03
CA LEU A 44 1.23 3.78 0.39
C LEU A 44 1.03 2.40 1.01
N VAL A 45 1.67 1.37 0.45
CA VAL A 45 1.74 0.05 1.12
C VAL A 45 2.83 0.11 2.19
N GLU A 46 2.41 0.09 3.44
CA GLU A 46 3.30 0.10 4.58
C GLU A 46 3.64 -1.33 5.02
N VAL A 47 4.80 -1.44 5.64
CA VAL A 47 5.22 -2.63 6.35
C VAL A 47 4.19 -3.04 7.43
N ILE A 48 4.08 -4.34 7.68
CA ILE A 48 3.25 -4.91 8.75
C ILE A 48 4.16 -5.21 9.95
N PRO A 49 4.16 -4.37 11.02
CA PRO A 49 5.16 -4.46 12.08
C PRO A 49 5.22 -5.83 12.77
N LEU A 50 4.04 -6.44 13.00
CA LEU A 50 3.93 -7.71 13.71
C LEU A 50 4.36 -8.93 12.88
N LEU A 51 4.52 -8.79 11.56
CA LEU A 51 4.96 -9.88 10.69
C LEU A 51 6.44 -9.79 10.34
N GLN A 52 7.07 -8.63 10.56
CA GLN A 52 8.51 -8.49 10.34
C GLN A 52 9.27 -9.39 11.30
N ASN A 53 10.11 -10.26 10.73
CA ASN A 53 11.01 -11.17 11.45
C ASN A 53 10.31 -12.24 12.32
N GLN A 54 8.98 -12.30 12.34
CA GLN A 54 8.21 -13.32 13.07
C GLN A 54 7.87 -14.52 12.19
N VAL A 55 7.65 -14.30 10.89
CA VAL A 55 7.29 -15.34 9.93
C VAL A 55 8.05 -15.11 8.62
N ALA A 56 8.59 -16.19 8.05
CA ALA A 56 9.22 -16.12 6.74
C ALA A 56 8.16 -15.88 5.66
N ALA A 57 8.31 -14.77 4.92
CA ALA A 57 7.43 -14.43 3.81
C ALA A 57 8.06 -14.85 2.48
N SER A 58 7.23 -15.36 1.56
CA SER A 58 7.64 -15.53 0.17
C SER A 58 7.73 -14.18 -0.54
N PRO A 59 8.59 -14.06 -1.56
CA PRO A 59 8.61 -12.88 -2.41
C PRO A 59 7.22 -12.60 -3.00
N ILE A 60 6.89 -11.32 -3.10
CA ILE A 60 5.73 -10.89 -3.89
C ILE A 60 5.98 -11.28 -5.34
N TRP A 61 4.99 -11.94 -5.95
CA TRP A 61 5.13 -12.34 -7.34
C TRP A 61 5.18 -11.11 -8.26
N GLN A 62 6.07 -11.16 -9.24
CA GLN A 62 6.20 -10.13 -10.28
C GLN A 62 6.24 -10.83 -11.64
N PRO A 63 5.62 -10.24 -12.68
CA PRO A 63 5.70 -10.76 -14.03
C PRO A 63 7.12 -10.67 -14.56
N SER A 64 7.56 -11.71 -15.26
CA SER A 64 8.90 -11.75 -15.87
C SER A 64 9.01 -10.91 -17.14
N CYS A 65 7.89 -10.68 -17.84
CA CYS A 65 7.80 -9.82 -19.01
C CYS A 65 6.52 -8.98 -18.98
N ALA A 66 6.50 -7.85 -19.71
CA ALA A 66 5.36 -6.95 -19.75
C ALA A 66 4.09 -7.60 -20.34
N GLU A 67 4.26 -8.61 -21.19
CA GLU A 67 3.20 -9.29 -21.93
C GLU A 67 2.34 -10.22 -21.05
N GLU A 68 2.86 -10.69 -19.90
CA GLU A 68 2.08 -11.47 -18.93
C GLU A 68 0.99 -10.62 -18.23
N TRP A 69 1.06 -9.30 -18.35
CA TRP A 69 0.12 -8.33 -17.80
C TRP A 69 -0.50 -7.48 -18.91
N VAL A 70 -1.28 -8.13 -19.78
CA VAL A 70 -2.01 -7.46 -20.86
C VAL A 70 -3.00 -6.44 -20.27
N GLY A 71 -2.86 -5.17 -20.66
CA GLY A 71 -3.80 -4.08 -20.35
C GLY A 71 -3.31 -3.01 -19.37
N LEU A 72 -2.06 -3.07 -18.90
CA LEU A 72 -1.50 -2.12 -17.93
C LEU A 72 -0.05 -1.69 -18.28
N GLU A 73 0.29 -1.57 -19.58
CA GLU A 73 1.62 -1.12 -20.05
C GLU A 73 2.08 0.21 -19.43
N GLN A 74 1.12 1.02 -18.97
CA GLN A 74 1.33 2.34 -18.34
C GLN A 74 1.80 2.26 -16.87
N HIS A 75 1.91 1.07 -16.27
CA HIS A 75 2.13 0.90 -14.83
C HIS A 75 3.48 0.29 -14.46
N ARG A 76 4.53 0.67 -15.20
CA ARG A 76 5.92 0.37 -14.85
C ARG A 76 6.18 0.83 -13.41
N GLY A 77 6.56 -0.08 -12.53
CA GLY A 77 6.87 0.22 -11.12
C GLY A 77 5.77 -0.07 -10.09
N VAL A 78 4.55 -0.43 -10.49
CA VAL A 78 3.49 -0.81 -9.51
C VAL A 78 3.91 -1.98 -8.61
N PHE A 79 4.66 -2.95 -9.14
CA PHE A 79 5.20 -4.06 -8.33
C PHE A 79 6.21 -3.61 -7.28
N ALA A 80 6.97 -2.54 -7.55
CA ALA A 80 7.88 -1.97 -6.55
C ALA A 80 7.09 -1.34 -5.39
N ARG A 81 5.91 -0.79 -5.67
CA ARG A 81 5.01 -0.19 -4.65
C ARG A 81 4.36 -1.22 -3.73
N MET A 82 4.31 -2.50 -4.10
CA MET A 82 3.75 -3.57 -3.27
C MET A 82 4.80 -4.35 -2.46
N LYS A 83 6.07 -3.94 -2.46
CA LYS A 83 7.18 -4.65 -1.77
C LYS A 83 6.97 -4.91 -0.28
N CYS A 84 6.11 -4.11 0.37
CA CYS A 84 5.79 -4.25 1.79
C CYS A 84 4.54 -5.11 2.06
N ALA A 85 3.85 -5.58 1.01
CA ALA A 85 2.85 -6.63 1.16
C ALA A 85 3.51 -7.95 1.56
N VAL A 86 2.74 -8.83 2.17
CA VAL A 86 3.23 -10.11 2.72
C VAL A 86 2.51 -11.25 2.03
N ARG A 87 3.28 -12.21 1.51
CA ARG A 87 2.80 -13.49 0.99
C ARG A 87 3.30 -14.62 1.89
N LEU A 88 2.38 -15.35 2.50
CA LEU A 88 2.66 -16.54 3.28
C LEU A 88 2.38 -17.77 2.42
N ASP A 89 3.41 -18.32 1.78
CA ASP A 89 3.34 -19.66 1.17
C ASP A 89 3.53 -20.70 2.29
N PRO A 90 2.71 -21.77 2.35
CA PRO A 90 2.85 -22.80 3.37
C PRO A 90 4.24 -23.43 3.44
N ARG A 91 4.93 -23.54 2.31
CA ARG A 91 6.27 -24.14 2.23
C ARG A 91 7.38 -23.25 2.78
N VAL A 92 7.13 -21.94 2.85
CA VAL A 92 8.12 -20.95 3.33
C VAL A 92 7.80 -20.53 4.75
N SER A 93 6.53 -20.26 5.03
CA SER A 93 6.09 -19.66 6.29
C SER A 93 5.79 -20.67 7.40
N ASN A 94 5.63 -21.96 7.07
CA ASN A 94 5.06 -22.97 7.98
C ASN A 94 3.68 -22.56 8.55
N THR A 95 2.90 -21.82 7.76
CA THR A 95 1.53 -21.41 8.07
C THR A 95 0.58 -21.80 6.93
N SER A 96 -0.73 -21.52 7.04
CA SER A 96 -1.64 -21.62 5.90
C SER A 96 -1.39 -20.53 4.86
N GLY A 97 -1.92 -20.71 3.64
CA GLY A 97 -1.78 -19.71 2.57
C GLY A 97 -2.48 -18.39 2.92
N MET A 98 -1.74 -17.28 2.89
CA MET A 98 -2.28 -15.94 3.18
C MET A 98 -1.57 -14.87 2.36
N PHE A 99 -2.31 -13.83 1.98
CA PHE A 99 -1.79 -12.58 1.44
C PHE A 99 -2.30 -11.41 2.25
N ILE A 100 -1.43 -10.45 2.59
CA ILE A 100 -1.80 -9.28 3.40
C ILE A 100 -1.12 -8.04 2.84
N ALA A 101 -1.90 -6.99 2.62
CA ALA A 101 -1.43 -5.66 2.28
C ALA A 101 -2.00 -4.64 3.26
N ARG A 102 -1.12 -3.84 3.87
CA ARG A 102 -1.47 -2.75 4.78
C ARG A 102 -1.29 -1.44 4.04
N ILE A 103 -2.38 -0.73 3.76
CA ILE A 103 -2.39 0.43 2.86
C ILE A 103 -2.76 1.67 3.67
N ARG A 104 -1.87 2.66 3.69
CA ARG A 104 -2.10 3.98 4.27
C ARG A 104 -2.72 4.91 3.24
N LYS A 105 -3.81 5.57 3.64
CA LYS A 105 -4.30 6.76 2.96
C LYS A 105 -3.51 7.96 3.42
N LEU A 106 -2.70 8.50 2.54
CA LEU A 106 -1.91 9.69 2.83
C LEU A 106 -2.85 10.91 2.83
N SER A 107 -2.52 11.91 3.64
CA SER A 107 -3.20 13.20 3.64
C SER A 107 -2.56 14.12 2.61
N ASP A 108 -3.38 14.89 1.90
CA ASP A 108 -2.92 16.09 1.21
C ASP A 108 -2.47 17.11 2.28
N VAL A 109 -1.22 17.00 2.72
CA VAL A 109 -0.62 18.05 3.55
C VAL A 109 -0.21 19.16 2.60
N GLN A 110 -1.14 20.03 2.24
CA GLN A 110 -0.81 21.40 1.90
C GLN A 110 -0.70 22.17 3.22
N THR A 111 0.50 22.28 3.75
CA THR A 111 0.80 23.24 4.81
C THR A 111 0.85 24.62 4.16
N THR A 112 -0.31 25.23 3.92
CA THR A 112 -0.38 26.69 3.78
C THR A 112 -0.22 27.23 5.20
N PHE A 113 1.00 27.64 5.56
CA PHE A 113 1.17 28.58 6.66
C PHE A 113 0.67 29.93 6.14
N ASP A 114 -0.53 30.33 6.58
CA ASP A 114 -0.97 31.69 6.38
C ASP A 114 -0.04 32.62 7.17
N ILE A 115 0.63 33.54 6.48
CA ILE A 115 1.56 34.52 7.07
C ILE A 115 0.86 35.41 8.11
N GLU A 116 -0.47 35.36 8.21
CA GLU A 116 -1.29 36.12 9.16
C GLU A 116 -1.20 35.64 10.62
N ASP A 117 -0.71 34.41 10.89
CA ASP A 117 -0.61 33.88 12.25
C ASP A 117 0.69 34.26 13.00
N ILE A 118 1.60 35.03 12.38
CA ILE A 118 2.77 35.58 13.07
C ILE A 118 2.32 36.82 13.85
N ALA A 119 1.82 36.60 15.08
CA ALA A 119 1.63 37.69 16.03
C ALA A 119 2.97 38.44 16.21
N PRO A 120 3.01 39.78 16.01
CA PRO A 120 4.26 40.52 16.12
C PRO A 120 4.81 40.40 17.55
N LEU A 121 6.07 39.98 17.65
CA LEU A 121 6.80 39.92 18.91
C LEU A 121 6.75 41.31 19.56
N LYS A 122 6.04 41.44 20.69
CA LYS A 122 6.07 42.67 21.49
C LYS A 122 7.46 42.76 22.13
N LEU A 123 8.27 43.67 21.61
CA LEU A 123 9.49 44.12 22.27
C LEU A 123 9.06 45.06 23.40
N GLU A 124 9.14 44.57 24.63
CA GLU A 124 9.04 45.41 25.83
C GLU A 124 10.35 46.19 25.98
N THR A 125 10.25 47.52 25.93
CA THR A 125 11.34 48.49 26.23
C THR A 125 11.49 48.73 27.72
#